data_AF-A0A2C6CHZ3-F1
#
_entry.id   AF-A0A2C6CHZ3-F1
#
_cell.length_a   1.000
_cell.length_b   1.000
_cell.length_c   1.000
_cell.angle_alpha   90.00
_cell.angle_beta   90.00
_cell.angle_gamma   90.00
#
_symmetry.space_group_name_H-M   'P 1'
#
loop_
_entity.id
_entity.type
_entity.pdbx_description
1 polymer ?
#
loop_
_entity_poly.entity_id
_entity_poly.type
_entity_poly.pdbx_seq_one_letter_code
_entity_poly.pdbx_strand_id
1 'polypeptide(L)'
;MIENVLKFLNDNKVVLWLRTSNSENIENELKKNFEIFKNQKVYIYERGRTLNQNNKIEELEMNTLFNTFDKLYLEGIRKTPILLIIKNSIEETLQKNNLEYIKEIIETKENNPKYNFKIIILTSEKLPLYLENLFEVFDETISNLSKFKKTFSFFKNKLIKSEDNKRKYENMSYIKGGKYIPSFCDKEKIVLNLEVSKYLITQDIWKKIMGYNPSYFKEDKRPVERVTWWDTLEFCNRLSEKYKLDPVYDLSDRENEILLINELDGEKKLPDKADFGRTEGFRLPTEIEWEWFARGGQKALDNGTFDYKYSGSNNIDEVAWYCFNSRPKKYKQEVKLLNPEQYNIDELYWFSSYDGEQTQEVGLKKPNQLGLYDCNGNVWEWCYDPEKYSLKEPRKILRGGSWKESEDYCDITNRYSYYSNKPYYIVGFRIVRTSINI
;
A
#
# COMPACT_ATOMS: atom_id res chain seq x y z
N MET A 1 -1.30 -15.18 16.40
CA MET A 1 -2.35 -14.58 17.26
C MET A 1 -2.24 -13.07 17.38
N ILE A 2 -1.18 -12.51 18.00
CA ILE A 2 -1.02 -11.04 18.12
C ILE A 2 -1.05 -10.34 16.77
N GLU A 3 -0.38 -10.88 15.76
CA GLU A 3 -0.41 -10.31 14.40
C GLU A 3 -1.83 -10.23 13.82
N ASN A 4 -2.69 -11.19 14.16
CA ASN A 4 -4.08 -11.21 13.73
C ASN A 4 -4.92 -10.22 14.52
N VAL A 5 -4.65 -10.06 15.82
CA VAL A 5 -5.26 -9.02 16.65
C VAL A 5 -4.83 -7.64 16.15
N LEU A 6 -3.55 -7.40 15.86
CA LEU A 6 -3.05 -6.14 15.32
C LEU A 6 -3.57 -5.87 13.90
N LYS A 7 -3.63 -6.89 13.04
CA LYS A 7 -4.25 -6.79 11.71
C LYS A 7 -5.72 -6.41 11.84
N PHE A 8 -6.47 -7.14 12.67
CA PHE A 8 -7.87 -6.85 12.96
C PHE A 8 -8.07 -5.42 13.45
N LEU A 9 -7.21 -4.93 14.35
CA LEU A 9 -7.27 -3.57 14.89
C LEU A 9 -7.05 -2.50 13.80
N ASN A 10 -6.29 -2.79 12.74
CA ASN A 10 -6.03 -1.87 11.64
C ASN A 10 -6.95 -2.06 10.42
N ASP A 11 -7.66 -3.19 10.33
CA ASP A 11 -8.58 -3.50 9.24
C ASP A 11 -9.95 -2.80 9.42
N ASN A 12 -10.80 -2.80 8.41
CA ASN A 12 -12.19 -2.31 8.51
C ASN A 12 -13.13 -3.29 9.24
N LYS A 13 -12.62 -4.43 9.69
CA LYS A 13 -13.38 -5.43 10.45
C LYS A 13 -13.73 -4.92 11.85
N VAL A 14 -14.89 -5.36 12.32
CA VAL A 14 -15.54 -4.89 13.56
C VAL A 14 -15.45 -5.92 14.67
N VAL A 15 -15.56 -7.21 14.33
CA VAL A 15 -15.60 -8.27 15.34
C VAL A 15 -14.60 -9.38 15.04
N LEU A 16 -13.82 -9.71 16.06
CA LEU A 16 -12.84 -10.78 16.06
C LEU A 16 -13.27 -11.90 17.00
N TRP A 17 -13.44 -13.11 16.48
CA TRP A 17 -13.58 -14.31 17.28
C TRP A 17 -12.22 -14.95 17.48
N LEU A 18 -11.69 -14.88 18.70
CA LEU A 18 -10.37 -15.36 19.04
C LEU A 18 -10.46 -16.59 19.93
N ARG A 19 -10.22 -17.76 19.33
CA ARG A 19 -10.25 -19.02 20.06
C ARG A 19 -8.92 -19.26 20.80
N THR A 20 -8.99 -19.39 22.11
CA THR A 20 -7.81 -19.54 22.98
C THR A 20 -8.12 -20.31 24.27
N SER A 21 -7.14 -21.07 24.76
CA SER A 21 -7.18 -21.70 26.08
C SER A 21 -6.54 -20.84 27.19
N ASN A 22 -6.02 -19.65 26.86
CA ASN A 22 -5.24 -18.82 27.80
C ASN A 22 -5.63 -17.34 27.75
N SER A 23 -6.92 -17.07 27.95
CA SER A 23 -7.51 -15.72 27.86
C SER A 23 -6.85 -14.70 28.78
N GLU A 24 -6.49 -15.08 30.01
CA GLU A 24 -5.83 -14.19 30.98
C GLU A 24 -4.44 -13.72 30.52
N ASN A 25 -3.64 -14.58 29.88
CA ASN A 25 -2.32 -14.19 29.38
C ASN A 25 -2.43 -13.22 28.19
N ILE A 26 -3.40 -13.44 27.30
CA ILE A 26 -3.64 -12.56 26.15
C ILE A 26 -4.17 -11.21 26.62
N GLU A 27 -5.11 -11.24 27.56
CA GLU A 27 -5.58 -10.04 28.23
C GLU A 27 -4.41 -9.28 28.87
N ASN A 28 -3.56 -9.95 29.65
CA ASN A 28 -2.40 -9.32 30.29
C ASN A 28 -1.40 -8.73 29.29
N GLU A 29 -1.24 -9.34 28.12
CA GLU A 29 -0.37 -8.79 27.08
C GLU A 29 -1.01 -7.60 26.36
N LEU A 30 -2.31 -7.68 26.03
CA LEU A 30 -3.06 -6.52 25.53
C LEU A 30 -2.98 -5.37 26.55
N LYS A 31 -3.07 -5.70 27.85
CA LYS A 31 -2.99 -4.75 28.96
C LYS A 31 -1.63 -4.07 29.12
N LYS A 32 -0.55 -4.86 29.14
CA LYS A 32 0.83 -4.34 29.29
C LYS A 32 1.25 -3.41 28.16
N ASN A 33 0.49 -3.42 27.09
CA ASN A 33 0.78 -2.69 25.89
C ASN A 33 -0.34 -1.69 25.52
N PHE A 34 -1.17 -1.34 26.51
CA PHE A 34 -2.07 -0.19 26.48
C PHE A 34 -1.42 1.16 26.16
N GLU A 35 -0.10 1.28 26.28
CA GLU A 35 0.60 2.46 25.76
C GLU A 35 0.51 2.63 24.23
N ILE A 36 0.33 1.54 23.48
CA ILE A 36 0.04 1.57 22.02
C ILE A 36 -1.38 2.12 21.76
N PHE A 37 -2.25 1.95 22.73
CA PHE A 37 -3.67 2.30 22.68
C PHE A 37 -3.96 3.64 23.37
N LYS A 38 -2.96 4.53 23.54
CA LYS A 38 -3.08 5.80 24.29
C LYS A 38 -4.25 6.69 23.85
N ASN A 39 -4.72 6.53 22.61
CA ASN A 39 -5.86 7.27 22.05
C ASN A 39 -7.17 6.46 21.94
N GLN A 40 -7.21 5.22 22.45
CA GLN A 40 -8.40 4.36 22.44
C GLN A 40 -8.95 4.14 23.85
N LYS A 41 -10.27 4.09 24.00
CA LYS A 41 -10.90 3.60 25.22
C LYS A 41 -11.02 2.08 25.17
N VAL A 42 -10.51 1.40 26.19
CA VAL A 42 -10.57 -0.06 26.26
C VAL A 42 -11.45 -0.51 27.41
N TYR A 43 -12.39 -1.37 27.09
CA TYR A 43 -13.33 -1.96 28.02
C TYR A 43 -13.16 -3.48 28.03
N ILE A 44 -13.25 -4.08 29.22
CA ILE A 44 -13.28 -5.52 29.37
C ILE A 44 -14.63 -5.89 29.95
N TYR A 45 -15.40 -6.68 29.20
CA TYR A 45 -16.63 -7.30 29.65
C TYR A 45 -16.36 -8.73 30.10
N GLU A 46 -16.75 -9.03 31.34
CA GLU A 46 -16.68 -10.38 31.90
C GLU A 46 -17.82 -10.59 32.89
N ARG A 47 -18.74 -11.52 32.56
CA ARG A 47 -19.79 -12.04 33.45
C ARG A 47 -20.60 -10.95 34.15
N GLY A 48 -21.22 -10.05 33.39
CA GLY A 48 -22.08 -8.99 33.93
C GLY A 48 -21.32 -7.77 34.45
N ARG A 49 -20.02 -7.65 34.15
CA ARG A 49 -19.19 -6.54 34.62
C ARG A 49 -18.38 -5.95 33.48
N THR A 50 -18.36 -4.63 33.39
CA THR A 50 -17.53 -3.89 32.44
C THR A 50 -16.50 -3.06 33.18
N LEU A 51 -15.23 -3.34 32.93
CA LEU A 51 -14.11 -2.59 33.50
C LEU A 51 -13.46 -1.71 32.44
N ASN A 52 -13.49 -0.39 32.67
CA ASN A 52 -12.77 0.58 31.87
C ASN A 52 -11.27 0.52 32.23
N GLN A 53 -10.44 0.10 31.28
CA GLN A 53 -9.02 -0.13 31.52
C GLN A 53 -8.22 1.18 31.61
N ASN A 54 -8.74 2.27 31.04
CA ASN A 54 -8.04 3.55 31.01
C ASN A 54 -7.98 4.18 32.42
N ASN A 55 -9.06 4.06 33.20
CA ASN A 55 -9.15 4.60 34.56
C ASN A 55 -9.21 3.50 35.65
N LYS A 56 -9.32 2.22 35.27
CA LYS A 56 -9.49 1.06 36.15
C LYS A 56 -10.78 1.11 36.98
N ILE A 57 -11.83 1.75 36.47
CA ILE A 57 -13.12 1.90 37.13
C ILE A 57 -14.14 0.96 36.48
N GLU A 58 -14.94 0.30 37.31
CA GLU A 58 -16.09 -0.49 36.86
C GLU A 58 -17.24 0.43 36.44
N GLU A 59 -17.75 0.22 35.23
CA GLU A 59 -18.84 1.00 34.66
C GLU A 59 -20.17 0.40 35.12
N LEU A 60 -20.71 0.91 36.23
CA LEU A 60 -21.89 0.33 36.91
C LEU A 60 -23.15 0.24 36.04
N GLU A 61 -23.28 1.12 35.04
CA GLU A 61 -24.39 1.11 34.07
C GLU A 61 -24.20 0.10 32.94
N MET A 62 -22.99 -0.45 32.75
CA MET A 62 -22.62 -1.44 31.74
C MET A 62 -22.55 -2.85 32.38
N ASN A 63 -23.60 -3.22 33.11
CA ASN A 63 -23.69 -4.44 33.92
C ASN A 63 -24.29 -5.66 33.18
N THR A 64 -24.60 -5.51 31.90
CA THR A 64 -24.95 -6.58 30.98
C THR A 64 -24.24 -6.34 29.66
N LEU A 65 -24.04 -7.37 28.84
CA LEU A 65 -23.36 -7.21 27.56
C LEU A 65 -24.16 -6.29 26.63
N PHE A 66 -25.49 -6.37 26.68
CA PHE A 66 -26.39 -5.49 25.94
C PHE A 66 -26.20 -4.02 26.34
N ASN A 67 -26.24 -3.71 27.65
CA ASN A 67 -26.05 -2.33 28.12
C ASN A 67 -24.64 -1.81 27.79
N THR A 68 -23.65 -2.70 27.79
CA THR A 68 -22.28 -2.39 27.39
C THR A 68 -22.21 -2.01 25.92
N PHE A 69 -22.83 -2.81 25.03
CA PHE A 69 -22.93 -2.46 23.61
C PHE A 69 -23.66 -1.14 23.42
N ASP A 70 -24.80 -0.94 24.07
CA ASP A 70 -25.62 0.26 23.92
C ASP A 70 -24.87 1.55 24.26
N LYS A 71 -24.14 1.56 25.37
CA LYS A 71 -23.32 2.71 25.78
C LYS A 71 -22.15 2.95 24.84
N LEU A 72 -21.42 1.90 24.48
CA LEU A 72 -20.20 2.02 23.66
C LEU A 72 -20.52 2.29 22.18
N TYR A 73 -21.66 1.83 21.69
CA TYR A 73 -22.15 2.09 20.33
C TYR A 73 -22.20 3.59 20.04
N LEU A 74 -22.87 4.36 20.91
CA LEU A 74 -22.99 5.81 20.75
C LEU A 74 -21.63 6.52 20.82
N GLU A 75 -20.72 6.03 21.65
CA GLU A 75 -19.38 6.60 21.76
C GLU A 75 -18.54 6.33 20.51
N GLY A 76 -18.72 5.20 19.83
CA GLY A 76 -17.99 4.85 18.61
C GLY A 76 -18.26 5.78 17.43
N ILE A 77 -19.35 6.56 17.48
CA ILE A 77 -19.71 7.62 16.53
C ILE A 77 -18.83 8.87 16.74
N ARG A 78 -18.30 9.07 17.96
CA ARG A 78 -17.38 10.16 18.30
C ARG A 78 -15.96 9.77 17.93
N LYS A 79 -15.08 10.76 17.65
CA LYS A 79 -13.72 10.54 17.09
C LYS A 79 -12.77 9.63 17.90
N THR A 80 -13.17 9.10 19.05
CA THR A 80 -12.31 8.28 19.93
C THR A 80 -12.54 6.80 19.62
N PRO A 81 -11.53 6.04 19.18
CA PRO A 81 -11.67 4.61 18.97
C PRO A 81 -11.96 3.85 20.26
N ILE A 82 -12.78 2.81 20.17
CA ILE A 82 -13.22 2.00 21.31
C ILE A 82 -12.96 0.54 21.01
N LEU A 83 -12.34 -0.14 21.97
CA LEU A 83 -12.12 -1.58 21.92
C LEU A 83 -12.83 -2.23 23.11
N LEU A 84 -13.76 -3.13 22.82
CA LEU A 84 -14.39 -4.00 23.82
C LEU A 84 -13.82 -5.41 23.71
N ILE A 85 -13.30 -5.93 24.82
CA ILE A 85 -12.85 -7.32 24.95
C ILE A 85 -13.89 -8.06 25.78
N ILE A 86 -14.51 -9.07 25.18
CA ILE A 86 -15.49 -9.95 25.83
C ILE A 86 -14.78 -11.25 26.18
N LYS A 87 -14.81 -11.64 27.46
CA LYS A 87 -14.25 -12.92 27.91
C LYS A 87 -15.18 -13.64 28.86
N ASN A 88 -15.11 -14.98 28.87
CA ASN A 88 -15.88 -15.83 29.79
C ASN A 88 -17.40 -15.53 29.80
N SER A 89 -17.94 -15.07 28.66
CA SER A 89 -19.34 -14.63 28.51
C SER A 89 -19.92 -15.06 27.17
N ILE A 90 -19.54 -16.26 26.71
CA ILE A 90 -19.94 -16.75 25.39
C ILE A 90 -21.43 -17.05 25.29
N GLU A 91 -22.01 -17.67 26.32
CA GLU A 91 -23.46 -17.91 26.40
C GLU A 91 -24.25 -16.60 26.26
N GLU A 92 -23.78 -15.53 26.92
CA GLU A 92 -24.38 -14.20 26.83
C GLU A 92 -24.16 -13.57 25.44
N THR A 93 -22.97 -13.70 24.88
CA THR A 93 -22.63 -13.23 23.52
C THR A 93 -23.54 -13.84 22.47
N LEU A 94 -23.90 -15.11 22.63
CA LEU A 94 -24.76 -15.86 21.71
C LEU A 94 -26.27 -15.63 21.94
N GLN A 95 -26.66 -14.80 22.91
CA GLN A 95 -28.06 -14.40 23.07
C GLN A 95 -28.52 -13.59 21.85
N LYS A 96 -29.77 -13.83 21.41
CA LYS A 96 -30.34 -13.26 20.18
C LYS A 96 -30.16 -11.75 20.10
N ASN A 97 -30.52 -11.04 21.16
CA ASN A 97 -30.46 -9.60 21.30
C ASN A 97 -29.02 -9.04 21.23
N ASN A 98 -28.03 -9.75 21.75
CA ASN A 98 -26.62 -9.36 21.63
C ASN A 98 -26.07 -9.61 20.22
N LEU A 99 -26.46 -10.73 19.59
CA LEU A 99 -26.09 -11.02 18.19
C LEU A 99 -26.73 -10.02 17.21
N GLU A 100 -27.97 -9.60 17.44
CA GLU A 100 -28.64 -8.55 16.67
C GLU A 100 -27.91 -7.21 16.82
N TYR A 101 -27.48 -6.84 18.03
CA TYR A 101 -26.69 -5.62 18.25
C TYR A 101 -25.33 -5.69 17.54
N ILE A 102 -24.65 -6.84 17.61
CA ILE A 102 -23.37 -7.04 16.90
C ILE A 102 -23.54 -6.83 15.39
N LYS A 103 -24.63 -7.33 14.80
CA LYS A 103 -24.95 -7.08 13.38
C LYS A 103 -25.14 -5.59 13.11
N GLU A 104 -25.87 -4.89 13.96
CA GLU A 104 -26.06 -3.44 13.84
C GLU A 104 -24.73 -2.67 13.89
N ILE A 105 -23.80 -3.07 14.77
CA ILE A 105 -22.46 -2.46 14.86
C ILE A 105 -21.69 -2.70 13.54
N ILE A 106 -21.79 -3.90 12.96
CA ILE A 106 -21.16 -4.24 11.67
C ILE A 106 -21.76 -3.37 10.55
N GLU A 107 -23.08 -3.35 10.41
CA GLU A 107 -23.79 -2.55 9.40
C GLU A 107 -23.48 -1.05 9.55
N THR A 108 -23.36 -0.56 10.79
CA THR A 108 -22.99 0.83 11.08
C THR A 108 -21.57 1.15 10.59
N LYS A 109 -20.60 0.24 10.78
CA LYS A 109 -19.24 0.41 10.25
C LYS A 109 -19.22 0.42 8.72
N GLU A 110 -19.99 -0.46 8.09
CA GLU A 110 -20.08 -0.55 6.64
C GLU A 110 -20.66 0.74 6.03
N ASN A 111 -21.72 1.29 6.66
CA ASN A 111 -22.36 2.52 6.23
C ASN A 111 -21.58 3.79 6.63
N ASN A 112 -20.79 3.74 7.71
CA ASN A 112 -20.01 4.87 8.21
C ASN A 112 -18.56 4.44 8.50
N PRO A 113 -17.63 4.60 7.53
CA PRO A 113 -16.23 4.21 7.71
C PRO A 113 -15.50 4.87 8.90
N LYS A 114 -16.01 6.01 9.40
CA LYS A 114 -15.43 6.73 10.56
C LYS A 114 -15.85 6.15 11.91
N TYR A 115 -16.81 5.22 11.92
CA TYR A 115 -17.24 4.52 13.13
C TYR A 115 -16.10 3.63 13.64
N ASN A 116 -15.71 3.78 14.91
CA ASN A 116 -14.48 3.19 15.45
C ASN A 116 -14.71 2.30 16.67
N PHE A 117 -15.83 1.58 16.71
CA PHE A 117 -16.10 0.57 17.73
C PHE A 117 -15.67 -0.82 17.24
N LYS A 118 -14.76 -1.49 17.99
CA LYS A 118 -14.29 -2.85 17.71
C LYS A 118 -14.50 -3.79 18.89
N ILE A 119 -14.75 -5.06 18.57
CA ILE A 119 -15.05 -6.11 19.53
C ILE A 119 -14.10 -7.29 19.33
N ILE A 120 -13.49 -7.77 20.42
CA ILE A 120 -12.73 -9.03 20.45
C ILE A 120 -13.42 -9.97 21.42
N ILE A 121 -13.82 -11.14 20.94
CA ILE A 121 -14.39 -12.22 21.75
C ILE A 121 -13.28 -13.23 22.04
N LEU A 122 -12.90 -13.35 23.31
CA LEU A 122 -11.97 -14.36 23.81
C LEU A 122 -12.75 -15.56 24.33
N THR A 123 -12.58 -16.71 23.70
CA THR A 123 -13.29 -17.94 24.08
C THR A 123 -12.47 -19.18 23.79
N SER A 124 -12.67 -20.27 24.52
CA SER A 124 -12.13 -21.59 24.16
C SER A 124 -13.01 -22.31 23.11
N GLU A 125 -14.21 -21.81 22.89
CA GLU A 125 -15.23 -22.41 22.04
C GLU A 125 -15.02 -22.07 20.55
N LYS A 126 -15.47 -22.98 19.68
CA LYS A 126 -15.49 -22.74 18.24
C LYS A 126 -16.62 -21.77 17.90
N LEU A 127 -16.40 -20.93 16.88
CA LEU A 127 -17.48 -20.12 16.33
C LEU A 127 -18.58 -21.04 15.78
N PRO A 128 -19.85 -20.82 16.14
CA PRO A 128 -20.96 -21.53 15.51
C PRO A 128 -21.01 -21.27 14.00
N LEU A 129 -21.18 -22.33 13.20
CA LEU A 129 -21.18 -22.27 11.72
C LEU A 129 -22.11 -21.18 11.14
N TYR A 130 -23.28 -20.97 11.75
CA TYR A 130 -24.26 -19.98 11.29
C TYR A 130 -23.79 -18.51 11.46
N LEU A 131 -22.67 -18.28 12.15
CA LEU A 131 -22.08 -16.97 12.38
C LEU A 131 -20.80 -16.72 11.57
N GLU A 132 -20.28 -17.70 10.80
CA GLU A 132 -18.99 -17.57 10.11
C GLU A 132 -18.88 -16.35 9.18
N ASN A 133 -20.00 -15.92 8.59
CA ASN A 133 -20.03 -14.75 7.70
C ASN A 133 -19.95 -13.41 8.44
N LEU A 134 -20.19 -13.40 9.75
CA LEU A 134 -20.28 -12.19 10.58
C LEU A 134 -18.99 -11.89 11.34
N PHE A 135 -18.16 -12.90 11.61
CA PHE A 135 -17.00 -12.79 12.49
C PHE A 135 -15.72 -13.16 11.75
N GLU A 136 -14.66 -12.38 11.96
CA GLU A 136 -13.33 -12.83 11.57
C GLU A 136 -12.83 -13.85 12.61
N VAL A 137 -12.53 -15.08 12.17
CA VAL A 137 -12.16 -16.18 13.08
C VAL A 137 -10.67 -16.39 13.08
N PHE A 138 -10.10 -16.49 14.28
CA PHE A 138 -8.74 -16.99 14.47
C PHE A 138 -8.70 -18.07 15.53
N ASP A 139 -8.11 -19.20 15.15
CA ASP A 139 -7.85 -20.33 16.04
C ASP A 139 -6.37 -20.37 16.40
N GLU A 140 -6.06 -20.49 17.69
CA GLU A 140 -4.69 -20.61 18.17
C GLU A 140 -4.40 -22.05 18.59
N THR A 141 -3.47 -22.70 17.88
CA THR A 141 -2.81 -23.96 18.31
C THR A 141 -1.36 -23.70 18.78
N ILE A 142 -1.10 -22.55 19.41
CA ILE A 142 0.28 -22.12 19.74
C ILE A 142 0.62 -22.42 21.21
N SER A 143 1.56 -23.34 21.40
CA SER A 143 2.11 -23.76 22.69
C SER A 143 3.32 -22.96 23.17
N ASN A 144 3.71 -21.84 22.53
CA ASN A 144 5.01 -21.22 22.79
C ASN A 144 4.96 -19.69 23.02
N LEU A 145 4.88 -19.30 24.31
CA LEU A 145 4.89 -17.94 24.86
C LEU A 145 6.13 -17.10 24.49
N SER A 146 7.24 -17.75 24.14
CA SER A 146 8.50 -17.08 23.81
C SER A 146 8.43 -16.31 22.48
N LYS A 147 7.79 -16.91 21.47
CA LYS A 147 7.56 -16.27 20.16
C LYS A 147 6.62 -15.07 20.30
N PHE A 148 5.57 -15.23 21.11
CA PHE A 148 4.57 -14.20 21.41
C PHE A 148 5.19 -12.92 22.00
N LYS A 149 6.03 -13.03 23.05
CA LYS A 149 6.71 -11.86 23.66
C LYS A 149 7.67 -11.15 22.71
N LYS A 150 8.40 -11.92 21.89
CA LYS A 150 9.36 -11.38 20.92
C LYS A 150 8.65 -10.58 19.82
N THR A 151 7.59 -11.14 19.25
CA THR A 151 6.75 -10.46 18.26
C THR A 151 6.10 -9.22 18.87
N PHE A 152 5.53 -9.33 20.07
CA PHE A 152 4.90 -8.17 20.72
C PHE A 152 5.89 -7.02 20.95
N SER A 153 7.07 -7.31 21.52
CA SER A 153 8.11 -6.30 21.77
C SER A 153 8.59 -5.61 20.48
N PHE A 154 8.63 -6.34 19.37
CA PHE A 154 8.98 -5.77 18.06
C PHE A 154 7.95 -4.72 17.60
N PHE A 155 6.66 -5.07 17.61
CA PHE A 155 5.59 -4.15 17.22
C PHE A 155 5.47 -2.93 18.14
N LYS A 156 5.64 -3.11 19.46
CA LYS A 156 5.63 -2.01 20.43
C LYS A 156 6.72 -0.97 20.13
N ASN A 157 7.95 -1.41 19.90
CA ASN A 157 9.07 -0.52 19.58
C ASN A 157 8.84 0.25 18.26
N LYS A 158 8.08 -0.34 17.34
CA LYS A 158 7.74 0.26 16.05
C LYS A 158 6.67 1.36 16.15
N LEU A 159 5.65 1.15 16.99
CA LEU A 159 4.59 2.14 17.26
C LEU A 159 5.13 3.33 18.07
N ILE A 160 5.96 3.09 19.08
CA ILE A 160 6.60 4.17 19.87
C ILE A 160 7.52 5.04 19.00
N LYS A 161 8.26 4.43 18.05
CA LYS A 161 9.04 5.18 17.04
C LYS A 161 8.18 6.04 16.10
N SER A 162 6.87 5.80 16.00
CA SER A 162 5.98 6.55 15.12
C SER A 162 5.48 7.87 15.72
N GLU A 163 5.43 8.00 17.05
CA GLU A 163 5.08 9.25 17.75
C GLU A 163 6.24 10.26 17.78
N ASP A 164 7.49 9.78 17.78
CA ASP A 164 8.69 10.64 17.72
C ASP A 164 8.99 11.09 16.27
N ASN A 165 8.19 12.05 15.79
CA ASN A 165 8.44 12.85 14.58
C ASN A 165 8.88 12.02 13.35
N LYS A 166 7.97 11.23 12.76
CA LYS A 166 8.11 10.77 11.36
C LYS A 166 8.22 12.01 10.46
N ARG A 167 9.44 12.35 10.02
CA ARG A 167 9.63 13.27 8.90
C ARG A 167 8.78 12.71 7.75
N LYS A 168 7.75 13.42 7.31
CA LYS A 168 6.90 12.95 6.21
C LYS A 168 7.68 13.16 4.91
N TYR A 169 7.75 12.14 4.05
CA TYR A 169 8.20 12.37 2.68
C TYR A 169 7.08 13.12 1.94
N GLU A 170 7.33 14.39 1.62
CA GLU A 170 6.29 15.37 1.25
C GLU A 170 5.56 15.06 -0.07
N ASN A 171 6.19 14.28 -0.95
CA ASN A 171 5.70 14.00 -2.30
C ASN A 171 4.84 12.74 -2.40
N MET A 172 4.31 12.19 -1.29
CA MET A 172 3.38 11.06 -1.34
C MET A 172 1.91 11.51 -1.39
N SER A 173 1.11 10.81 -2.17
CA SER A 173 -0.35 10.85 -2.15
C SER A 173 -0.90 9.59 -1.51
N TYR A 174 -1.87 9.74 -0.61
CA TYR A 174 -2.66 8.61 -0.11
C TYR A 174 -3.60 8.12 -1.20
N ILE A 175 -3.60 6.82 -1.44
CA ILE A 175 -4.43 6.13 -2.42
C ILE A 175 -5.22 5.05 -1.70
N LYS A 176 -6.54 5.21 -1.71
CA LYS A 176 -7.45 4.19 -1.22
C LYS A 176 -7.30 2.95 -2.08
N GLY A 177 -7.08 1.82 -1.42
CA GLY A 177 -7.11 0.50 -2.04
C GLY A 177 -8.52 0.13 -2.49
N GLY A 178 -8.65 -1.06 -3.08
CA GLY A 178 -9.91 -1.51 -3.63
C GLY A 178 -9.77 -2.84 -4.32
N LYS A 179 -10.73 -3.15 -5.18
CA LYS A 179 -10.70 -4.36 -6.00
C LYS A 179 -10.95 -4.00 -7.46
N TYR A 180 -10.24 -4.67 -8.35
CA TYR A 180 -10.43 -4.53 -9.79
C TYR A 180 -9.89 -5.75 -10.52
N ILE A 181 -10.20 -5.87 -11.81
CA ILE A 181 -9.62 -6.87 -12.70
C ILE A 181 -8.48 -6.18 -13.48
N PRO A 182 -7.20 -6.48 -13.20
CA PRO A 182 -6.08 -5.97 -13.98
C PRO A 182 -6.17 -6.39 -15.45
N SER A 183 -5.68 -5.55 -16.37
CA SER A 183 -5.78 -5.80 -17.82
C SER A 183 -5.06 -7.06 -18.30
N PHE A 184 -4.23 -7.66 -17.45
CA PHE A 184 -3.38 -8.81 -17.74
C PHE A 184 -3.78 -10.08 -16.99
N CYS A 185 -4.95 -10.11 -16.34
CA CYS A 185 -5.50 -11.34 -15.78
C CYS A 185 -7.03 -11.33 -15.70
N ASP A 186 -7.66 -12.50 -15.70
CA ASP A 186 -9.12 -12.63 -15.73
C ASP A 186 -9.76 -12.71 -14.34
N LYS A 187 -9.03 -12.31 -13.30
CA LYS A 187 -9.47 -12.44 -11.90
C LYS A 187 -9.34 -11.14 -11.16
N GLU A 188 -10.35 -10.83 -10.35
CA GLU A 188 -10.32 -9.71 -9.43
C GLU A 188 -9.12 -9.83 -8.46
N LYS A 189 -8.41 -8.71 -8.28
CA LYS A 189 -7.29 -8.54 -7.37
C LYS A 189 -7.60 -7.47 -6.34
N ILE A 190 -7.07 -7.66 -5.13
CA ILE A 190 -7.18 -6.71 -4.04
C ILE A 190 -5.93 -5.83 -4.04
N VAL A 191 -6.13 -4.53 -3.95
CA VAL A 191 -5.08 -3.52 -3.77
C VAL A 191 -5.24 -2.94 -2.38
N LEU A 192 -4.15 -2.91 -1.60
CA LEU A 192 -4.14 -2.32 -0.27
C LEU A 192 -4.18 -0.79 -0.33
N ASN A 193 -4.41 -0.12 0.79
CA ASN A 193 -4.20 1.32 0.88
C ASN A 193 -2.71 1.61 0.73
N LEU A 194 -2.37 2.60 -0.10
CA LEU A 194 -0.98 2.95 -0.41
C LEU A 194 -0.73 4.43 -0.16
N GLU A 195 0.51 4.75 0.15
CA GLU A 195 1.08 6.05 -0.15
C GLU A 195 1.93 5.89 -1.40
N VAL A 196 1.70 6.71 -2.42
CA VAL A 196 2.38 6.63 -3.72
C VAL A 196 3.05 7.95 -4.04
N SER A 197 4.28 7.92 -4.52
CA SER A 197 4.97 9.12 -4.96
C SER A 197 4.21 9.77 -6.11
N LYS A 198 3.88 11.06 -5.95
CA LYS A 198 3.18 11.88 -6.96
C LYS A 198 3.93 11.93 -8.28
N TYR A 199 5.26 11.86 -8.20
CA TYR A 199 6.18 11.98 -9.32
C TYR A 199 7.07 10.73 -9.38
N LEU A 200 7.59 10.47 -10.57
CA LEU A 200 8.78 9.66 -10.75
C LEU A 200 9.92 10.18 -9.85
N ILE A 201 10.82 9.30 -9.40
CA ILE A 201 11.98 9.73 -8.62
C ILE A 201 12.87 10.61 -9.48
N THR A 202 13.14 11.83 -9.02
CA THR A 202 13.94 12.81 -9.75
C THR A 202 15.44 12.63 -9.47
N GLN A 203 16.26 13.18 -10.36
CA GLN A 203 17.72 13.08 -10.27
C GLN A 203 18.30 13.73 -9.01
N ASP A 204 17.75 14.85 -8.56
CA ASP A 204 18.16 15.52 -7.32
C ASP A 204 17.87 14.66 -6.08
N ILE A 205 16.70 14.03 -6.02
CA ILE A 205 16.30 13.11 -4.94
C ILE A 205 17.19 11.88 -4.97
N TRP A 206 17.40 11.27 -6.15
CA TRP A 206 18.33 10.15 -6.32
C TRP A 206 19.72 10.51 -5.81
N LYS A 207 20.31 11.61 -6.29
CA LYS A 207 21.65 12.06 -5.90
C LYS A 207 21.75 12.32 -4.40
N LYS A 208 20.70 12.86 -3.77
CA LYS A 208 20.64 13.10 -2.32
C LYS A 208 20.64 11.81 -1.48
N ILE A 209 20.21 10.68 -2.05
CA ILE A 209 20.12 9.39 -1.35
C ILE A 209 21.30 8.47 -1.71
N MET A 210 21.67 8.43 -2.98
CA MET A 210 22.66 7.50 -3.53
C MET A 210 24.05 8.11 -3.65
N GLY A 211 24.18 9.45 -3.66
CA GLY A 211 25.46 10.15 -3.71
C GLY A 211 26.03 10.40 -5.12
N TYR A 212 25.37 9.90 -6.17
CA TYR A 212 25.78 10.08 -7.57
C TYR A 212 24.54 10.24 -8.48
N ASN A 213 24.73 10.57 -9.76
CA ASN A 213 23.64 10.68 -10.75
C ASN A 213 23.96 9.84 -12.02
N PRO A 214 23.28 8.70 -12.24
CA PRO A 214 23.53 7.82 -13.40
C PRO A 214 22.88 8.28 -14.71
N SER A 215 21.92 9.21 -14.64
CA SER A 215 21.08 9.61 -15.78
C SER A 215 21.87 9.99 -17.02
N TYR A 216 21.42 9.59 -18.19
CA TYR A 216 21.89 10.13 -19.46
C TYR A 216 21.51 11.61 -19.63
N PHE A 217 20.24 11.96 -19.41
CA PHE A 217 19.76 13.33 -19.61
C PHE A 217 19.87 14.16 -18.33
N LYS A 218 20.84 15.06 -18.24
CA LYS A 218 21.13 15.78 -16.99
C LYS A 218 20.20 16.98 -16.77
N GLU A 219 19.37 16.89 -15.74
CA GLU A 219 18.60 18.01 -15.15
C GLU A 219 18.01 17.55 -13.81
N ASP A 220 18.04 18.39 -12.78
CA ASP A 220 17.76 17.97 -11.40
C ASP A 220 16.32 17.47 -11.22
N LYS A 221 15.35 18.10 -11.90
CA LYS A 221 13.91 17.79 -11.81
C LYS A 221 13.41 16.77 -12.83
N ARG A 222 14.28 16.25 -13.69
CA ARG A 222 13.95 15.13 -14.58
C ARG A 222 13.93 13.82 -13.79
N PRO A 223 13.18 12.81 -14.27
CA PRO A 223 13.27 11.48 -13.68
C PRO A 223 14.70 10.95 -13.76
N VAL A 224 15.10 10.23 -12.72
CA VAL A 224 16.33 9.44 -12.78
C VAL A 224 16.12 8.27 -13.74
N GLU A 225 17.10 8.03 -14.59
CA GLU A 225 17.13 6.89 -15.52
C GLU A 225 18.55 6.31 -15.56
N ARG A 226 18.74 5.22 -16.32
CA ARG A 226 19.95 4.37 -16.24
C ARG A 226 20.18 3.78 -14.85
N VAL A 227 19.09 3.38 -14.20
CA VAL A 227 19.10 2.65 -12.92
C VAL A 227 18.69 1.21 -13.15
N THR A 228 19.40 0.26 -12.56
CA THR A 228 18.98 -1.15 -12.56
C THR A 228 17.84 -1.35 -11.58
N TRP A 229 17.08 -2.44 -11.72
CA TRP A 229 16.02 -2.78 -10.76
C TRP A 229 16.59 -2.91 -9.34
N TRP A 230 17.75 -3.53 -9.20
CA TRP A 230 18.43 -3.66 -7.91
C TRP A 230 18.85 -2.31 -7.30
N ASP A 231 19.32 -1.36 -8.11
CA ASP A 231 19.67 -0.03 -7.59
C ASP A 231 18.43 0.71 -7.06
N THR A 232 17.26 0.48 -7.66
CA THR A 232 16.00 1.05 -7.15
C THR A 232 15.58 0.46 -5.81
N LEU A 233 15.83 -0.84 -5.56
CA LEU A 233 15.57 -1.46 -4.26
C LEU A 233 16.49 -0.88 -3.18
N GLU A 234 17.77 -0.70 -3.51
CA GLU A 234 18.74 -0.07 -2.62
C GLU A 234 18.36 1.38 -2.29
N PHE A 235 17.94 2.15 -3.29
CA PHE A 235 17.39 3.49 -3.08
C PHE A 235 16.20 3.45 -2.12
N CYS A 236 15.25 2.53 -2.31
CA CYS A 236 14.08 2.37 -1.45
C CYS A 236 14.48 2.09 0.00
N ASN A 237 15.45 1.20 0.23
CA ASN A 237 15.97 0.89 1.56
C ASN A 237 16.66 2.10 2.21
N ARG A 238 17.60 2.75 1.50
CA ARG A 238 18.31 3.94 2.02
C ARG A 238 17.34 5.09 2.31
N LEU A 239 16.31 5.27 1.49
CA LEU A 239 15.26 6.24 1.74
C LEU A 239 14.45 5.85 2.99
N SER A 240 14.13 4.58 3.17
CA SER A 240 13.43 4.08 4.36
C SER A 240 14.22 4.39 5.63
N GLU A 241 15.51 4.08 5.66
CA GLU A 241 16.41 4.35 6.78
C GLU A 241 16.51 5.85 7.11
N LYS A 242 16.66 6.69 6.07
CA LYS A 242 16.69 8.15 6.21
C LYS A 242 15.43 8.71 6.90
N TYR A 243 14.30 8.05 6.67
CA TYR A 243 13.01 8.41 7.24
C TYR A 243 12.63 7.54 8.46
N LYS A 244 13.59 6.79 9.02
CA LYS A 244 13.44 5.92 10.20
C LYS A 244 12.34 4.86 10.04
N LEU A 245 12.17 4.33 8.85
CA LEU A 245 11.29 3.21 8.52
C LEU A 245 12.11 1.94 8.37
N ASP A 246 11.51 0.79 8.68
CA ASP A 246 12.15 -0.51 8.44
C ASP A 246 12.28 -0.78 6.92
N PRO A 247 13.49 -1.07 6.41
CA PRO A 247 13.72 -1.38 4.99
C PRO A 247 12.92 -2.61 4.53
N VAL A 248 12.29 -2.53 3.35
CA VAL A 248 11.47 -3.63 2.80
C VAL A 248 12.33 -4.78 2.29
N TYR A 249 13.49 -4.49 1.72
CA TYR A 249 14.29 -5.49 1.02
C TYR A 249 15.50 -5.90 1.86
N ASP A 250 15.82 -7.19 1.87
CA ASP A 250 17.13 -7.68 2.28
C ASP A 250 17.97 -7.93 1.03
N LEU A 251 19.03 -7.12 0.88
CA LEU A 251 19.95 -7.14 -0.26
C LEU A 251 21.31 -7.75 0.10
N SER A 252 21.42 -8.43 1.26
CA SER A 252 22.70 -8.98 1.75
C SER A 252 23.32 -10.02 0.83
N ASP A 253 22.50 -10.70 0.02
CA ASP A 253 22.93 -11.73 -0.92
C ASP A 253 22.61 -11.37 -2.38
N ARG A 254 22.66 -10.06 -2.68
CA ARG A 254 22.45 -9.50 -4.03
C ARG A 254 23.44 -10.07 -5.05
N GLU A 255 24.66 -10.42 -4.64
CA GLU A 255 25.69 -10.96 -5.55
C GLU A 255 25.30 -12.32 -6.15
N ASN A 256 24.54 -13.13 -5.39
CA ASN A 256 23.96 -14.38 -5.88
C ASN A 256 22.52 -14.19 -6.40
N GLU A 257 22.09 -12.94 -6.60
CA GLU A 257 20.73 -12.55 -7.02
C GLU A 257 19.62 -13.04 -6.07
N ILE A 258 19.95 -13.25 -4.79
CA ILE A 258 18.99 -13.67 -3.77
C ILE A 258 18.42 -12.44 -3.08
N LEU A 259 17.10 -12.27 -3.20
CA LEU A 259 16.32 -11.24 -2.52
C LEU A 259 15.46 -11.88 -1.43
N LEU A 260 15.42 -11.26 -0.24
CA LEU A 260 14.37 -11.51 0.75
C LEU A 260 13.59 -10.24 1.03
N ILE A 261 12.36 -10.39 1.52
CA ILE A 261 11.51 -9.30 1.97
C ILE A 261 11.45 -9.32 3.50
N ASN A 262 11.73 -8.17 4.12
CA ASN A 262 11.61 -7.99 5.57
C ASN A 262 10.16 -7.64 5.90
N GLU A 263 9.51 -8.50 6.69
CA GLU A 263 8.15 -8.25 7.18
C GLU A 263 8.14 -7.68 8.62
N LEU A 264 7.00 -7.13 9.03
CA LEU A 264 6.83 -6.47 10.34
C LEU A 264 6.87 -7.42 11.55
N ASP A 265 6.96 -8.72 11.36
CA ASP A 265 7.18 -9.68 12.44
C ASP A 265 8.67 -9.98 12.67
N GLY A 266 9.55 -9.37 11.85
CA GLY A 266 10.98 -9.64 11.82
C GLY A 266 11.36 -10.93 11.07
N GLU A 267 10.40 -11.61 10.42
CA GLU A 267 10.68 -12.72 9.52
C GLU A 267 11.13 -12.19 8.15
N LYS A 268 12.03 -12.95 7.51
CA LYS A 268 12.49 -12.70 6.14
C LYS A 268 11.85 -13.74 5.22
N LYS A 269 11.14 -13.28 4.20
CA LYS A 269 10.42 -14.16 3.28
C LYS A 269 11.02 -14.11 1.89
N LEU A 270 10.91 -15.22 1.17
CA LEU A 270 11.16 -15.23 -0.26
C LEU A 270 10.09 -14.38 -0.99
N PRO A 271 10.43 -13.75 -2.12
CA PRO A 271 9.54 -12.91 -2.93
C PRO A 271 8.15 -13.46 -3.21
N ASP A 272 8.03 -14.77 -3.42
CA ASP A 272 6.78 -15.47 -3.74
C ASP A 272 5.87 -15.72 -2.53
N LYS A 273 6.42 -15.60 -1.32
CA LYS A 273 5.74 -15.85 -0.04
C LYS A 273 5.55 -14.60 0.80
N ALA A 274 6.15 -13.49 0.40
CA ALA A 274 6.10 -12.24 1.14
C ALA A 274 4.73 -11.56 1.00
N ASP A 275 4.25 -10.99 2.10
CA ASP A 275 3.06 -10.13 2.14
C ASP A 275 3.49 -8.67 2.23
N PHE A 276 3.36 -7.92 1.14
CA PHE A 276 3.65 -6.48 1.13
C PHE A 276 2.73 -5.65 2.04
N GLY A 277 1.58 -6.20 2.45
CA GLY A 277 0.75 -5.65 3.52
C GLY A 277 1.45 -5.60 4.88
N ARG A 278 2.51 -6.40 5.03
CA ARG A 278 3.34 -6.52 6.24
C ARG A 278 4.71 -5.89 6.03
N THR A 279 4.81 -4.81 5.26
CA THR A 279 6.06 -4.05 5.08
C THR A 279 5.88 -2.59 5.52
N GLU A 280 6.96 -1.93 5.98
CA GLU A 280 6.91 -0.52 6.41
C GLU A 280 7.55 0.45 5.44
N GLY A 281 8.74 0.13 4.94
CA GLY A 281 9.55 1.03 4.16
C GLY A 281 8.96 1.39 2.79
N PHE A 282 9.69 2.26 2.10
CA PHE A 282 9.47 2.50 0.68
C PHE A 282 9.85 1.26 -0.13
N ARG A 283 9.13 1.05 -1.22
CA ARG A 283 9.32 -0.07 -2.13
C ARG A 283 8.86 0.29 -3.54
N LEU A 284 9.21 -0.55 -4.51
CA LEU A 284 8.56 -0.51 -5.81
C LEU A 284 7.09 -0.92 -5.70
N PRO A 285 6.20 -0.36 -6.53
CA PRO A 285 4.84 -0.89 -6.67
C PRO A 285 4.88 -2.29 -7.29
N THR A 286 3.96 -3.15 -6.88
CA THR A 286 3.60 -4.31 -7.69
C THR A 286 2.91 -3.84 -8.97
N GLU A 287 2.89 -4.68 -10.01
CA GLU A 287 2.22 -4.38 -11.27
C GLU A 287 0.70 -4.16 -11.07
N ILE A 288 0.10 -4.90 -10.14
CA ILE A 288 -1.31 -4.76 -9.74
C ILE A 288 -1.53 -3.40 -9.07
N GLU A 289 -0.67 -3.01 -8.13
CA GLU A 289 -0.77 -1.70 -7.49
C GLU A 289 -0.56 -0.56 -8.49
N TRP A 290 0.41 -0.74 -9.41
CA TRP A 290 0.75 0.24 -10.43
C TRP A 290 -0.43 0.54 -11.35
N GLU A 291 -1.05 -0.49 -11.92
CA GLU A 291 -2.18 -0.28 -12.82
C GLU A 291 -3.38 0.33 -12.08
N TRP A 292 -3.64 -0.07 -10.82
CA TRP A 292 -4.70 0.54 -10.01
C TRP A 292 -4.54 2.05 -9.87
N PHE A 293 -3.37 2.53 -9.43
CA PHE A 293 -3.19 3.97 -9.27
C PHE A 293 -3.03 4.71 -10.60
N ALA A 294 -2.49 4.06 -11.64
CA ALA A 294 -2.37 4.65 -12.97
C ALA A 294 -3.75 4.86 -13.60
N ARG A 295 -4.71 3.97 -13.36
CA ARG A 295 -6.12 4.16 -13.75
C ARG A 295 -6.89 5.19 -12.92
N GLY A 296 -6.26 5.76 -11.89
CA GLY A 296 -6.89 6.72 -10.98
C GLY A 296 -7.68 6.09 -9.82
N GLY A 297 -7.54 4.77 -9.61
CA GLY A 297 -8.03 4.02 -8.45
C GLY A 297 -9.52 4.22 -8.18
N GLN A 298 -9.89 4.18 -6.89
CA GLN A 298 -11.30 4.31 -6.47
C GLN A 298 -11.95 5.59 -6.99
N LYS A 299 -11.22 6.72 -7.02
CA LYS A 299 -11.78 7.99 -7.48
C LYS A 299 -12.13 7.97 -8.96
N ALA A 300 -11.37 7.24 -9.78
CA ALA A 300 -11.70 7.07 -11.18
C ALA A 300 -12.86 6.09 -11.41
N LEU A 301 -13.01 5.05 -10.56
CA LEU A 301 -14.22 4.21 -10.55
C LEU A 301 -15.46 5.03 -10.24
N ASP A 302 -15.43 5.79 -9.14
CA ASP A 302 -16.56 6.59 -8.67
C ASP A 302 -17.01 7.63 -9.72
N ASN A 303 -16.06 8.14 -10.50
CA ASN A 303 -16.30 9.17 -11.52
C ASN A 303 -16.47 8.61 -12.95
N GLY A 304 -16.44 7.29 -13.16
CA GLY A 304 -16.58 6.69 -14.50
C GLY A 304 -15.41 6.97 -15.46
N THR A 305 -14.20 7.11 -14.94
CA THR A 305 -12.98 7.46 -15.71
C THR A 305 -11.87 6.40 -15.62
N PHE A 306 -12.16 5.25 -15.03
CA PHE A 306 -11.20 4.16 -14.79
C PHE A 306 -10.68 3.47 -16.06
N ASP A 307 -11.44 3.59 -17.15
CA ASP A 307 -11.16 2.99 -18.46
C ASP A 307 -10.56 3.96 -19.47
N TYR A 308 -10.03 5.10 -19.01
CA TYR A 308 -9.23 5.95 -19.89
C TYR A 308 -8.00 5.21 -20.42
N LYS A 309 -7.68 5.45 -21.71
CA LYS A 309 -6.51 4.86 -22.39
C LYS A 309 -5.19 5.27 -21.69
N TYR A 310 -5.13 6.51 -21.20
CA TYR A 310 -3.98 7.07 -20.50
C TYR A 310 -4.39 7.61 -19.12
N SER A 311 -3.41 7.77 -18.23
CA SER A 311 -3.59 8.14 -16.84
C SER A 311 -4.14 9.56 -16.72
N GLY A 312 -5.46 9.65 -16.54
CA GLY A 312 -6.19 10.91 -16.39
C GLY A 312 -6.86 11.45 -17.65
N SER A 313 -6.64 10.86 -18.83
CA SER A 313 -7.26 11.32 -20.08
C SER A 313 -7.21 10.27 -21.19
N ASN A 314 -8.13 10.35 -22.16
CA ASN A 314 -8.01 9.63 -23.44
C ASN A 314 -7.11 10.37 -24.44
N ASN A 315 -6.70 11.61 -24.14
CA ASN A 315 -5.79 12.39 -24.95
C ASN A 315 -4.37 12.32 -24.37
N ILE A 316 -3.47 11.62 -25.06
CA ILE A 316 -2.08 11.41 -24.61
C ILE A 316 -1.33 12.72 -24.41
N ASP A 317 -1.60 13.75 -25.22
CA ASP A 317 -0.92 15.03 -25.15
C ASP A 317 -1.19 15.80 -23.86
N GLU A 318 -2.29 15.51 -23.17
CA GLU A 318 -2.61 16.13 -21.88
C GLU A 318 -1.75 15.56 -20.75
N VAL A 319 -1.39 14.29 -20.82
CA VAL A 319 -0.97 13.50 -19.64
C VAL A 319 0.42 12.86 -19.76
N ALA A 320 0.98 12.76 -20.97
CA ALA A 320 2.23 12.02 -21.19
C ALA A 320 3.26 12.78 -22.03
N TRP A 321 4.52 12.44 -21.79
CA TRP A 321 5.66 12.76 -22.66
C TRP A 321 6.04 11.53 -23.48
N TYR A 322 5.87 11.58 -24.80
CA TYR A 322 6.10 10.46 -25.73
C TYR A 322 6.80 10.98 -27.00
N CYS A 323 7.14 10.11 -27.96
CA CYS A 323 8.06 10.45 -29.06
C CYS A 323 7.68 11.74 -29.82
N PHE A 324 6.40 12.02 -29.97
CA PHE A 324 5.92 13.19 -30.71
C PHE A 324 6.01 14.52 -29.95
N ASN A 325 5.96 14.51 -28.62
CA ASN A 325 5.86 15.73 -27.83
C ASN A 325 7.00 15.93 -26.81
N SER A 326 7.91 14.97 -26.67
CA SER A 326 9.04 15.00 -25.73
C SER A 326 10.27 15.78 -26.22
N ARG A 327 10.23 16.33 -27.44
CA ARG A 327 11.28 17.19 -28.00
C ARG A 327 11.31 18.59 -27.36
N PRO A 328 12.48 19.13 -26.98
CA PRO A 328 12.58 20.48 -26.43
C PRO A 328 12.25 21.54 -27.49
N LYS A 329 11.64 22.64 -27.06
CA LYS A 329 11.12 23.72 -27.91
C LYS A 329 12.16 24.32 -28.89
N LYS A 330 13.45 24.28 -28.56
CA LYS A 330 14.53 24.77 -29.45
C LYS A 330 14.61 24.02 -30.79
N TYR A 331 14.19 22.76 -30.85
CA TYR A 331 14.18 21.95 -32.08
C TYR A 331 12.79 21.91 -32.76
N LYS A 332 11.74 22.53 -32.18
CA LYS A 332 10.42 22.62 -32.82
C LYS A 332 10.42 23.54 -34.05
N GLN A 333 11.41 24.42 -34.21
CA GLN A 333 11.48 25.35 -35.34
C GLN A 333 12.00 24.71 -36.63
N GLU A 334 12.81 23.65 -36.56
CA GLU A 334 13.36 23.00 -37.78
C GLU A 334 12.33 22.12 -38.50
N VAL A 335 11.31 21.62 -37.79
CA VAL A 335 10.22 20.81 -38.40
C VAL A 335 9.28 21.65 -39.26
N LYS A 336 9.28 22.99 -39.13
CA LYS A 336 8.48 23.89 -39.99
C LYS A 336 8.95 23.97 -41.44
N LEU A 337 10.06 23.32 -41.81
CA LEU A 337 10.60 23.31 -43.16
C LEU A 337 10.23 22.05 -43.97
N LEU A 338 9.46 21.12 -43.41
CA LEU A 338 9.04 19.90 -44.13
C LEU A 338 7.59 20.03 -44.59
N ASN A 339 7.40 20.03 -45.91
CA ASN A 339 6.09 20.13 -46.55
C ASN A 339 5.32 18.81 -46.35
N PRO A 340 4.19 18.78 -45.61
CA PRO A 340 3.50 17.54 -45.23
C PRO A 340 2.98 16.71 -46.40
N GLU A 341 2.79 17.33 -47.57
CA GLU A 341 2.31 16.65 -48.79
C GLU A 341 3.40 15.80 -49.47
N GLN A 342 4.65 15.89 -49.03
CA GLN A 342 5.80 15.28 -49.71
C GLN A 342 6.35 14.01 -49.05
N TYR A 343 5.91 13.67 -47.82
CA TYR A 343 6.43 12.54 -47.05
C TYR A 343 5.28 11.65 -46.56
N ASN A 344 5.46 10.34 -46.61
CA ASN A 344 4.48 9.43 -46.01
C ASN A 344 4.58 9.45 -44.47
N ILE A 345 3.58 8.88 -43.79
CA ILE A 345 3.54 8.81 -42.32
C ILE A 345 4.80 8.14 -41.74
N ASP A 346 5.28 7.04 -42.34
CA ASP A 346 6.49 6.32 -41.89
C ASP A 346 7.77 7.17 -42.00
N GLU A 347 7.89 8.03 -43.03
CA GLU A 347 9.00 8.96 -43.19
C GLU A 347 8.95 10.10 -42.15
N LEU A 348 7.75 10.60 -41.85
CA LEU A 348 7.53 11.54 -40.73
C LEU A 348 7.87 10.91 -39.38
N TYR A 349 7.52 9.63 -39.17
CA TYR A 349 7.94 8.84 -38.00
C TYR A 349 9.47 8.67 -37.93
N TRP A 350 10.15 8.46 -39.06
CA TRP A 350 11.61 8.38 -39.13
C TRP A 350 12.31 9.69 -38.77
N PHE A 351 11.86 10.84 -39.32
CA PHE A 351 12.39 12.16 -38.93
C PHE A 351 12.08 12.53 -37.46
N SER A 352 11.06 11.93 -36.87
CA SER A 352 10.65 12.15 -35.48
C SER A 352 11.44 11.34 -34.44
N SER A 353 12.28 10.37 -34.83
CA SER A 353 12.78 9.32 -33.92
C SER A 353 14.28 9.32 -33.58
N TYR A 354 15.09 10.24 -34.13
CA TYR A 354 16.55 10.14 -33.98
C TYR A 354 17.32 11.36 -33.46
N ASP A 355 16.73 12.55 -33.36
CA ASP A 355 17.44 13.69 -32.77
C ASP A 355 16.51 14.62 -31.96
N GLY A 356 16.64 14.56 -30.63
CA GLY A 356 16.17 15.61 -29.72
C GLY A 356 15.11 15.18 -28.70
N GLU A 357 14.44 14.05 -28.85
CA GLU A 357 13.56 13.54 -27.79
C GLU A 357 14.35 13.21 -26.51
N GLN A 358 13.75 13.53 -25.36
CA GLN A 358 14.41 13.37 -24.07
C GLN A 358 13.38 13.31 -22.93
N THR A 359 13.85 12.90 -21.76
CA THR A 359 13.09 13.08 -20.52
C THR A 359 12.78 14.56 -20.26
N GLN A 360 11.63 14.80 -19.62
CA GLN A 360 11.17 16.13 -19.23
C GLN A 360 11.07 16.20 -17.71
N GLU A 361 11.09 17.42 -17.15
CA GLU A 361 10.86 17.59 -15.72
C GLU A 361 9.51 16.98 -15.32
N VAL A 362 9.47 16.34 -14.16
CA VAL A 362 8.27 15.67 -13.66
C VAL A 362 7.17 16.69 -13.37
N GLY A 363 5.90 16.28 -13.56
CA GLY A 363 4.76 17.09 -13.15
C GLY A 363 4.37 18.24 -14.08
N LEU A 364 4.93 18.30 -15.29
CA LEU A 364 4.60 19.35 -16.26
C LEU A 364 3.34 19.08 -17.09
N LYS A 365 2.85 17.83 -17.11
CA LYS A 365 1.59 17.42 -17.75
C LYS A 365 0.45 17.35 -16.72
N LYS A 366 -0.78 17.14 -17.19
CA LYS A 366 -1.95 17.01 -16.33
C LYS A 366 -1.84 15.71 -15.49
N PRO A 367 -2.14 15.75 -14.18
CA PRO A 367 -2.17 14.54 -13.37
C PRO A 367 -3.46 13.74 -13.59
N ASN A 368 -3.46 12.49 -13.13
CA ASN A 368 -4.67 11.68 -13.07
C ASN A 368 -5.60 12.08 -11.91
N GLN A 369 -6.71 11.35 -11.74
CA GLN A 369 -7.75 11.62 -10.73
C GLN A 369 -7.19 11.67 -9.30
N LEU A 370 -6.08 10.98 -9.03
CA LEU A 370 -5.42 10.88 -7.73
C LEU A 370 -4.32 11.94 -7.53
N GLY A 371 -4.08 12.80 -8.52
CA GLY A 371 -2.99 13.78 -8.46
C GLY A 371 -1.61 13.18 -8.71
N LEU A 372 -1.54 12.03 -9.39
CA LEU A 372 -0.27 11.43 -9.84
C LEU A 372 0.07 11.91 -11.24
N TYR A 373 1.35 12.17 -11.46
CA TYR A 373 1.89 12.66 -12.72
C TYR A 373 2.74 11.59 -13.40
N ASP A 374 2.87 11.71 -14.72
CA ASP A 374 3.82 10.94 -15.53
C ASP A 374 3.68 9.42 -15.36
N CYS A 375 2.47 8.92 -15.06
CA CYS A 375 2.19 7.47 -15.06
C CYS A 375 2.20 6.90 -16.48
N ASN A 376 2.06 7.76 -17.50
CA ASN A 376 2.31 7.40 -18.87
C ASN A 376 3.37 8.33 -19.48
N GLY A 377 4.28 7.76 -20.28
CA GLY A 377 5.38 8.47 -20.90
C GLY A 377 6.47 8.92 -19.92
N ASN A 378 7.31 9.84 -20.37
CA ASN A 378 8.55 10.28 -19.73
C ASN A 378 9.56 9.13 -19.59
N VAL A 379 9.40 8.21 -18.64
CA VAL A 379 10.21 6.98 -18.57
C VAL A 379 9.33 5.79 -18.21
N TRP A 380 9.71 4.62 -18.71
CA TRP A 380 9.20 3.36 -18.22
C TRP A 380 9.49 3.23 -16.73
N GLU A 381 8.58 2.60 -16.00
CA GLU A 381 8.70 2.45 -14.55
C GLU A 381 8.94 1.02 -14.13
N TRP A 382 9.99 0.78 -13.36
CA TRP A 382 10.20 -0.50 -12.69
C TRP A 382 9.04 -0.85 -11.74
N CYS A 383 8.42 -1.99 -11.99
CA CYS A 383 7.58 -2.69 -11.02
C CYS A 383 8.39 -3.77 -10.28
N TYR A 384 7.87 -4.21 -9.14
CA TYR A 384 8.48 -5.29 -8.36
C TYR A 384 8.46 -6.65 -9.09
N ASP A 385 7.38 -6.91 -9.83
CA ASP A 385 7.02 -8.23 -10.34
C ASP A 385 8.04 -8.80 -11.34
N PRO A 386 8.37 -10.10 -11.24
CA PRO A 386 9.14 -10.80 -12.26
C PRO A 386 8.30 -11.10 -13.50
N GLU A 387 8.98 -11.18 -14.64
CA GLU A 387 8.40 -11.80 -15.83
C GLU A 387 8.33 -13.33 -15.65
N LYS A 388 7.13 -13.91 -15.77
CA LYS A 388 6.85 -15.33 -15.45
C LYS A 388 7.72 -16.36 -16.18
N TYR A 389 8.25 -16.05 -17.37
CA TYR A 389 8.94 -17.01 -18.24
C TYR A 389 10.44 -16.71 -18.43
N SER A 390 11.01 -15.86 -17.57
CA SER A 390 12.42 -15.48 -17.63
C SER A 390 13.30 -16.58 -17.01
N LEU A 391 13.80 -17.51 -17.85
CA LEU A 391 14.54 -18.72 -17.40
C LEU A 391 16.07 -18.57 -17.35
N LYS A 392 16.66 -17.52 -17.94
CA LYS A 392 18.13 -17.37 -18.07
C LYS A 392 18.69 -16.06 -17.53
N GLU A 393 18.02 -14.93 -17.75
CA GLU A 393 18.42 -13.63 -17.24
C GLU A 393 17.18 -12.96 -16.64
N PRO A 394 17.12 -12.71 -15.32
CA PRO A 394 15.91 -12.29 -14.64
C PRO A 394 15.41 -10.94 -15.17
N ARG A 395 14.20 -10.95 -15.74
CA ARG A 395 13.50 -9.78 -16.24
C ARG A 395 12.42 -9.32 -15.27
N LYS A 396 12.24 -8.01 -15.17
CA LYS A 396 11.27 -7.35 -14.30
C LYS A 396 10.30 -6.53 -15.14
N ILE A 397 9.08 -6.42 -14.66
CA ILE A 397 8.01 -5.70 -15.36
C ILE A 397 8.30 -4.21 -15.41
N LEU A 398 7.99 -3.60 -16.55
CA LEU A 398 7.98 -2.17 -16.82
C LEU A 398 6.58 -1.74 -17.25
N ARG A 399 6.15 -0.56 -16.76
CA ARG A 399 4.83 0.04 -17.08
C ARG A 399 4.96 1.50 -17.49
N GLY A 400 3.97 2.00 -18.23
CA GLY A 400 3.77 3.44 -18.52
C GLY A 400 4.28 3.96 -19.87
N GLY A 401 5.21 3.29 -20.56
CA GLY A 401 5.83 3.86 -21.76
C GLY A 401 6.90 4.91 -21.43
N SER A 402 7.53 5.51 -22.45
CA SER A 402 8.59 6.50 -22.24
C SER A 402 8.55 7.62 -23.26
N TRP A 403 9.41 8.63 -23.07
CA TRP A 403 9.62 9.75 -24.00
C TRP A 403 9.93 9.32 -25.44
N LYS A 404 10.42 8.10 -25.65
CA LYS A 404 10.88 7.57 -26.94
C LYS A 404 9.81 6.78 -27.68
N GLU A 405 8.78 6.33 -26.99
CA GLU A 405 7.83 5.40 -27.57
C GLU A 405 6.63 6.10 -28.21
N SER A 406 5.95 5.41 -29.13
CA SER A 406 4.67 5.85 -29.68
C SER A 406 3.54 5.76 -28.64
N GLU A 407 2.38 6.29 -29.02
CA GLU A 407 1.22 6.37 -28.14
C GLU A 407 0.71 5.00 -27.66
N ASP A 408 0.75 3.97 -28.50
CA ASP A 408 0.31 2.62 -28.13
C ASP A 408 1.18 2.00 -27.04
N TYR A 409 2.47 2.33 -27.02
CA TYR A 409 3.34 1.86 -25.96
C TYR A 409 3.09 2.56 -24.62
N CYS A 410 2.48 3.75 -24.66
CA CYS A 410 2.12 4.54 -23.50
C CYS A 410 0.72 4.23 -22.98
N ASP A 411 -0.02 3.27 -23.55
CA ASP A 411 -1.31 2.82 -23.01
C ASP A 411 -1.13 2.26 -21.58
N ILE A 412 -2.05 2.58 -20.65
CA ILE A 412 -1.99 2.08 -19.27
C ILE A 412 -1.89 0.55 -19.22
N THR A 413 -2.53 -0.14 -20.17
CA THR A 413 -2.57 -1.60 -20.24
C THR A 413 -1.28 -2.20 -20.79
N ASN A 414 -0.42 -1.41 -21.45
CA ASN A 414 0.77 -1.93 -22.12
C ASN A 414 1.89 -2.36 -21.16
N ARG A 415 2.42 -3.56 -21.38
CA ARG A 415 3.38 -4.24 -20.49
C ARG A 415 4.68 -4.47 -21.22
N TYR A 416 5.77 -4.09 -20.60
CA TYR A 416 7.10 -4.43 -21.07
C TYR A 416 7.89 -5.13 -19.96
N SER A 417 9.02 -5.71 -20.30
CA SER A 417 9.94 -6.28 -19.32
C SER A 417 11.37 -6.01 -19.73
N TYR A 418 12.25 -5.85 -18.75
CA TYR A 418 13.67 -5.61 -19.02
C TYR A 418 14.56 -6.30 -17.99
N TYR A 419 15.82 -6.52 -18.36
CA TYR A 419 16.78 -7.23 -17.53
C TYR A 419 17.04 -6.46 -16.23
N SER A 420 16.86 -7.14 -15.10
CA SER A 420 16.92 -6.53 -13.76
C SER A 420 18.29 -5.94 -13.40
N ASN A 421 19.36 -6.42 -14.04
CA ASN A 421 20.75 -6.01 -13.82
C ASN A 421 21.30 -5.05 -14.90
N LYS A 422 20.50 -4.65 -15.90
CA LYS A 422 20.94 -3.74 -16.96
C LYS A 422 20.27 -2.37 -16.80
N PRO A 423 21.04 -1.26 -16.77
CA PRO A 423 20.47 0.07 -16.78
C PRO A 423 20.03 0.46 -18.19
N TYR A 424 18.94 1.22 -18.32
CA TYR A 424 18.49 1.75 -19.60
C TYR A 424 17.96 3.19 -19.45
N TYR A 425 18.27 4.05 -20.43
CA TYR A 425 18.02 5.50 -20.35
C TYR A 425 16.56 5.91 -20.57
N ILE A 426 15.70 4.95 -20.91
CA ILE A 426 14.24 5.14 -20.96
C ILE A 426 13.54 4.58 -19.73
N VAL A 427 14.28 4.06 -18.74
CA VAL A 427 13.73 3.37 -17.56
C VAL A 427 14.12 4.10 -16.28
N GLY A 428 13.11 4.47 -15.51
CA GLY A 428 13.20 4.99 -14.15
C GLY A 428 12.23 4.25 -13.23
N PHE A 429 11.71 4.93 -12.22
CA PHE A 429 10.76 4.33 -11.26
C PHE A 429 10.07 5.39 -10.41
N ARG A 430 8.98 4.97 -9.75
CA ARG A 430 8.40 5.64 -8.59
C ARG A 430 8.36 4.70 -7.39
N ILE A 431 8.14 5.28 -6.21
CA ILE A 431 8.06 4.54 -4.95
C ILE A 431 6.65 4.53 -4.38
N VAL A 432 6.34 3.47 -3.65
CA VAL A 432 5.15 3.34 -2.82
C VAL A 432 5.52 2.91 -1.41
N ARG A 433 4.58 3.05 -0.49
CA ARG A 433 4.58 2.47 0.85
C ARG A 433 3.18 1.93 1.14
N THR A 434 3.10 0.78 1.80
CA THR A 434 1.80 0.29 2.30
C THR A 434 1.32 1.22 3.41
N SER A 435 0.14 1.83 3.23
CA SER A 435 -0.47 2.66 4.25
C SER A 435 -1.12 1.75 5.30
N ILE A 436 -0.36 1.49 6.36
CA ILE A 436 -0.90 0.91 7.58
C ILE A 436 -1.63 2.07 8.26
N ASN A 437 -2.96 2.00 8.35
CA ASN A 437 -3.70 2.94 9.19
C ASN A 437 -3.22 2.71 10.62
N ILE A 438 -2.32 3.58 11.09
CA ILE A 438 -1.86 3.67 12.49
C ILE A 438 -2.95 4.38 13.29
#